data_AF-A0A6J8C5E3-F1
#
_entry.id   AF-A0A6J8C5E3-F1
#
_cell.length_a   1.000
_cell.length_b   1.000
_cell.length_c   1.000
_cell.angle_alpha   90.00
_cell.angle_beta   90.00
_cell.angle_gamma   90.00
#
_symmetry.space_group_name_H-M   'P 1'
#
loop_
_entity.id
_entity.type
_entity.pdbx_description
1 polymer ?
#
loop_
_entity_poly.entity_id
_entity_poly.type
_entity_poly.pdbx_seq_one_letter_code
_entity_poly.pdbx_strand_id
1 'polypeptide(L)'
;MFHETETVFNAGLTISDRSAKLMESLLKLVKEIQQHGKGGSCENHETNPIAFYAALTKHTTLSGSQTVVYDKIYTNLGQAYDSSNGKFRAPVNGLYYFSCSQLSYGGSFHFILVKNNSKLGHGYGDESIDSGSVTGTVVLDKGDVMSVQHHPGVGAEKVHGDEYSTFTGASIFDLESHTITGDPVGSGILKSLKDPVILTILLLLADVLPQMDQLSLFFFSLRFKDSELMNQLALMTYRSASIMESLLKLVKEIQQHGRSCEDHKKNPVAFYAGLTKYTTLSGSQTIVFDKIYTNLGQAYDSSSGKFRAPVNGLYYFACSLLSAYGPFHFILVKNNNKLSHGYGDESSDSGSVTGTVILDKDDVVSVQHNPVA
;
A
#
# COMPACT_ATOMS: atom_id res chain seq x y z
N MET A 1 -54.38 27.35 33.66
CA MET A 1 -54.86 26.29 32.74
C MET A 1 -54.79 26.72 31.28
N PHE A 2 -55.48 27.78 30.82
CA PHE A 2 -55.39 28.25 29.42
C PHE A 2 -53.99 28.78 28.99
N HIS A 3 -53.27 29.46 29.89
CA HIS A 3 -51.95 30.03 29.57
C HIS A 3 -50.84 28.97 29.39
N GLU A 4 -50.92 27.85 30.11
CA GLU A 4 -49.95 26.75 30.01
C GLU A 4 -50.15 25.95 28.71
N THR A 5 -51.41 25.71 28.31
CA THR A 5 -51.72 25.02 27.05
C THR A 5 -51.27 25.80 25.83
N GLU A 6 -51.37 27.14 25.86
CA GLU A 6 -50.94 28.01 24.76
C GLU A 6 -49.41 28.08 24.66
N THR A 7 -48.72 28.06 25.80
CA THR A 7 -47.25 28.03 25.84
C THR A 7 -46.69 26.71 25.29
N VAL A 8 -47.33 25.58 25.64
CA VAL A 8 -46.97 24.25 25.12
C VAL A 8 -47.27 24.14 23.62
N PHE A 9 -48.42 24.68 23.17
CA PHE A 9 -48.78 24.69 21.75
C PHE A 9 -47.81 25.54 20.91
N ASN A 10 -47.44 26.72 21.40
CA ASN A 10 -46.45 27.59 20.75
C ASN A 10 -45.05 26.98 20.74
N ALA A 11 -44.65 26.29 21.82
CA ALA A 11 -43.39 25.54 21.84
C ALA A 11 -43.41 24.40 20.80
N GLY A 12 -44.51 23.65 20.70
CA GLY A 12 -44.71 22.60 19.69
C GLY A 12 -44.66 23.12 18.25
N LEU A 13 -45.31 24.26 17.97
CA LEU A 13 -45.24 24.93 16.66
C LEU A 13 -43.82 25.41 16.34
N THR A 14 -43.11 25.97 17.31
CA THR A 14 -41.73 26.45 17.13
C THR A 14 -40.77 25.28 16.86
N ILE A 15 -41.00 24.13 17.48
CA ILE A 15 -40.24 22.89 17.25
C ILE A 15 -40.56 22.31 15.87
N SER A 16 -41.83 22.33 15.45
CA SER A 16 -42.26 21.92 14.11
C SER A 16 -41.67 22.80 13.01
N ASP A 17 -41.59 24.12 13.24
CA ASP A 17 -41.02 25.05 12.27
C ASP A 17 -39.49 24.91 12.20
N ARG A 18 -38.84 24.61 13.32
CA ARG A 18 -37.40 24.28 13.37
C ARG A 18 -37.09 22.93 12.74
N SER A 19 -37.94 21.91 12.92
CA SER A 19 -37.77 20.60 12.28
C SER A 19 -37.99 20.68 10.77
N ALA A 20 -38.93 21.50 10.30
CA ALA A 20 -39.14 21.78 8.88
C ALA A 20 -37.92 22.46 8.24
N LYS A 21 -37.34 23.50 8.89
CA LYS A 21 -36.12 24.17 8.42
C LYS A 21 -34.91 23.23 8.42
N LEU A 22 -34.83 22.32 9.38
CA LEU A 22 -33.81 21.27 9.42
C LEU A 22 -34.00 20.29 8.25
N MET A 23 -35.24 19.89 7.95
CA MET A 23 -35.56 19.00 6.83
C MET A 23 -35.24 19.64 5.47
N GLU A 24 -35.50 20.93 5.28
CA GLU A 24 -35.12 21.66 4.07
C GLU A 24 -33.59 21.77 3.94
N SER A 25 -32.90 22.06 5.03
CA SER A 25 -31.43 22.08 5.07
C SER A 25 -30.84 20.70 4.76
N LEU A 26 -31.48 19.62 5.22
CA LEU A 26 -31.12 18.23 4.92
C LEU A 26 -31.40 17.85 3.47
N LEU A 27 -32.53 18.25 2.88
CA LEU A 27 -32.85 18.01 1.47
C LEU A 27 -31.87 18.75 0.55
N LYS A 28 -31.44 19.95 0.94
CA LYS A 28 -30.40 20.69 0.25
C LYS A 28 -29.05 19.96 0.35
N LEU A 29 -28.68 19.47 1.54
CA LEU A 29 -27.47 18.69 1.77
C LEU A 29 -27.47 17.37 0.98
N VAL A 30 -28.57 16.62 0.93
CA VAL A 30 -28.68 15.39 0.14
C VAL A 30 -28.53 15.68 -1.36
N LYS A 31 -29.09 16.79 -1.85
CA LYS A 31 -28.90 17.22 -3.25
C LYS A 31 -27.46 17.63 -3.54
N GLU A 32 -26.81 18.35 -2.62
CA GLU A 32 -25.40 18.74 -2.74
C GLU A 32 -24.48 17.51 -2.66
N ILE A 33 -24.79 16.51 -1.83
CA ILE A 33 -24.09 15.22 -1.75
C ILE A 33 -24.36 14.36 -2.98
N GLN A 34 -25.56 14.36 -3.57
CA GLN A 34 -25.81 13.67 -4.85
C GLN A 34 -25.07 14.33 -6.02
N GLN A 35 -24.83 15.64 -5.94
CA GLN A 35 -24.02 16.39 -6.90
C GLN A 35 -22.51 16.18 -6.67
N HIS A 36 -22.05 16.11 -5.41
CA HIS A 36 -20.65 15.83 -5.03
C HIS A 36 -20.29 14.33 -5.01
N GLY A 37 -21.27 13.43 -4.93
CA GLY A 37 -21.10 11.97 -5.01
C GLY A 37 -20.72 11.47 -6.41
N LYS A 38 -20.70 12.37 -7.40
CA LYS A 38 -20.01 12.15 -8.68
C LYS A 38 -18.51 12.48 -8.64
N GLY A 39 -18.01 13.06 -7.54
CA GLY A 39 -16.60 13.41 -7.32
C GLY A 39 -15.87 12.52 -6.32
N GLY A 40 -16.52 11.47 -5.80
CA GLY A 40 -15.91 10.45 -4.94
C GLY A 40 -15.22 9.31 -5.70
N SER A 41 -14.87 9.49 -6.98
CA SER A 41 -13.72 8.73 -7.49
C SER A 41 -12.51 9.32 -6.77
N CYS A 42 -11.65 8.48 -6.21
CA CYS A 42 -10.25 8.84 -5.96
C CYS A 42 -9.85 9.80 -7.07
N GLU A 43 -9.64 11.08 -6.78
CA GLU A 43 -9.19 11.99 -7.83
C GLU A 43 -7.97 11.29 -8.42
N ASN A 44 -8.12 10.88 -9.68
CA ASN A 44 -7.01 10.44 -10.49
C ASN A 44 -6.15 11.70 -10.60
N HIS A 45 -5.33 11.97 -9.58
CA HIS A 45 -4.01 12.46 -9.85
C HIS A 45 -3.53 11.53 -10.94
N GLU A 46 -3.48 12.04 -12.16
CA GLU A 46 -2.86 11.39 -13.30
C GLU A 46 -1.38 11.19 -12.93
N THR A 47 -1.11 10.22 -12.05
CA THR A 47 0.22 9.69 -11.87
C THR A 47 0.48 9.02 -13.20
N ASN A 48 1.19 9.72 -14.07
CA ASN A 48 1.67 9.12 -15.31
C ASN A 48 2.44 7.86 -14.91
N PRO A 49 1.95 6.66 -15.25
CA PRO A 49 2.57 5.44 -14.79
C PRO A 49 4.01 5.39 -15.28
N ILE A 50 4.95 5.06 -14.38
CA ILE A 50 6.34 4.87 -14.73
C ILE A 50 6.60 3.38 -14.69
N ALA A 51 6.76 2.77 -15.85
CA ALA A 51 7.02 1.35 -15.95
C ALA A 51 7.72 1.01 -17.26
N PHE A 52 8.66 0.07 -17.22
CA PHE A 52 9.28 -0.45 -18.43
C PHE A 52 9.43 -1.97 -18.36
N TYR A 53 9.41 -2.59 -19.53
CA TYR A 53 9.77 -4.00 -19.72
C TYR A 53 10.57 -4.09 -21.02
N ALA A 54 11.80 -4.59 -20.93
CA ALA A 54 12.72 -4.70 -22.04
C ALA A 54 13.42 -6.05 -22.05
N ALA A 55 13.81 -6.49 -23.25
CA ALA A 55 14.47 -7.76 -23.49
C ALA A 55 15.71 -7.58 -24.39
N LEU A 56 16.70 -8.44 -24.21
CA LEU A 56 17.93 -8.46 -25.01
C LEU A 56 17.71 -9.30 -26.27
N THR A 57 17.94 -8.74 -27.46
CA THR A 57 17.70 -9.48 -28.71
C THR A 57 18.90 -10.31 -29.17
N LYS A 58 20.13 -9.88 -28.88
CA LYS A 58 21.35 -10.53 -29.37
C LYS A 58 22.21 -11.04 -28.22
N HIS A 59 22.77 -12.24 -28.39
CA HIS A 59 23.80 -12.71 -27.48
C HIS A 59 24.92 -11.68 -27.38
N THR A 60 25.27 -11.29 -26.16
CA THR A 60 26.20 -10.19 -25.93
C THR A 60 27.30 -10.64 -24.99
N THR A 61 28.56 -10.45 -25.41
CA THR A 61 29.71 -10.67 -24.54
C THR A 61 29.99 -9.39 -23.76
N LEU A 62 30.04 -9.51 -22.44
CA LEU A 62 30.27 -8.42 -21.50
C LEU A 62 31.47 -8.76 -20.62
N SER A 63 32.15 -7.72 -20.14
CA SER A 63 33.32 -7.83 -19.28
C SER A 63 33.36 -6.65 -18.31
N GLY A 64 33.99 -6.83 -17.14
CA GLY A 64 34.01 -5.79 -16.11
C GLY A 64 32.60 -5.34 -15.73
N SER A 65 32.41 -4.08 -15.38
CA SER A 65 31.09 -3.51 -15.01
C SER A 65 30.28 -3.00 -16.22
N GLN A 66 30.39 -3.64 -17.39
CA GLN A 66 29.59 -3.25 -18.55
C GLN A 66 28.10 -3.45 -18.29
N THR A 67 27.28 -2.47 -18.68
CA THR A 67 25.82 -2.53 -18.57
C THR A 67 25.23 -3.45 -19.63
N VAL A 68 24.26 -4.28 -19.23
CA VAL A 68 23.44 -5.05 -20.18
C VAL A 68 22.43 -4.09 -20.82
N VAL A 69 22.50 -3.96 -22.15
CA VAL A 69 21.63 -3.03 -22.92
C VAL A 69 20.48 -3.83 -23.54
N TYR A 70 19.29 -3.74 -22.95
CA TYR A 70 18.10 -4.44 -23.44
C TYR A 70 17.44 -3.59 -24.53
N ASP A 71 17.67 -3.97 -25.78
CA ASP A 71 17.35 -3.16 -26.95
C ASP A 71 15.88 -3.26 -27.41
N LYS A 72 15.20 -4.37 -27.10
CA LYS A 72 13.78 -4.55 -27.42
C LYS A 72 12.91 -4.03 -26.29
N ILE A 73 12.15 -2.98 -26.55
CA ILE A 73 11.19 -2.39 -25.61
C ILE A 73 9.80 -2.98 -25.85
N TYR A 74 9.20 -3.52 -24.80
CA TYR A 74 7.78 -3.91 -24.76
C TYR A 74 6.91 -2.80 -24.16
N THR A 75 7.38 -2.21 -23.07
CA THR A 75 6.71 -1.12 -22.35
C THR A 75 7.77 -0.10 -21.92
N ASN A 76 7.47 1.20 -22.00
CA ASN A 76 8.30 2.28 -21.46
C ASN A 76 7.46 3.51 -21.09
N LEU A 77 6.47 3.31 -20.22
CA LEU A 77 5.64 4.39 -19.70
C LEU A 77 6.48 5.34 -18.84
N GLY A 78 6.28 6.64 -19.01
CA GLY A 78 7.13 7.67 -18.42
C GLY A 78 8.50 7.85 -19.09
N GLN A 79 8.85 7.03 -20.10
CA GLN A 79 10.09 7.12 -20.88
C GLN A 79 11.36 7.18 -20.02
N ALA A 80 11.34 6.48 -18.89
CA ALA A 80 12.41 6.51 -17.90
C ALA A 80 13.53 5.49 -18.19
N TYR A 81 13.28 4.50 -19.04
CA TYR A 81 14.28 3.54 -19.51
C TYR A 81 14.88 3.97 -20.86
N ASP A 82 16.20 3.93 -20.97
CA ASP A 82 16.96 4.26 -22.18
C ASP A 82 17.60 2.99 -22.77
N SER A 83 17.01 2.48 -23.85
CA SER A 83 17.48 1.27 -24.55
C SER A 83 18.79 1.46 -25.31
N SER A 84 19.32 2.68 -25.41
CA SER A 84 20.65 2.91 -25.99
C SER A 84 21.79 2.60 -25.01
N ASN A 85 21.50 2.59 -23.71
CA ASN A 85 22.52 2.41 -22.66
C ASN A 85 22.13 1.46 -21.53
N GLY A 86 20.90 0.92 -21.54
CA GLY A 86 20.46 -0.10 -20.60
C GLY A 86 20.05 0.43 -19.22
N LYS A 87 19.84 1.75 -19.08
CA LYS A 87 19.65 2.40 -17.78
C LYS A 87 18.24 2.94 -17.63
N PHE A 88 17.67 2.71 -16.44
CA PHE A 88 16.49 3.42 -15.97
C PHE A 88 16.92 4.62 -15.14
N ARG A 89 16.31 5.79 -15.35
CA ARG A 89 16.51 6.99 -14.52
C ARG A 89 15.20 7.41 -13.88
N ALA A 90 15.16 7.46 -12.55
CA ALA A 90 13.96 7.83 -11.80
C ALA A 90 13.51 9.26 -12.17
N PRO A 91 12.30 9.44 -12.73
CA PRO A 91 11.82 10.77 -13.10
C PRO A 91 11.26 11.55 -11.89
N VAL A 92 10.89 10.84 -10.82
CA VAL A 92 10.34 11.37 -9.57
C VAL A 92 10.87 10.58 -8.37
N ASN A 93 10.82 11.20 -7.18
CA ASN A 93 11.09 10.50 -5.93
C ASN A 93 9.99 9.45 -5.69
N GLY A 94 10.36 8.23 -5.35
CA GLY A 94 9.35 7.18 -5.16
C GLY A 94 9.90 5.85 -4.72
N LEU A 95 8.96 4.95 -4.41
CA LEU A 95 9.26 3.54 -4.24
C LEU A 95 9.11 2.84 -5.58
N TYR A 96 10.14 2.12 -5.99
CA TYR A 96 10.19 1.40 -7.25
C TYR A 96 10.46 -0.08 -7.03
N TYR A 97 9.84 -0.91 -7.86
CA TYR A 97 10.12 -2.33 -7.98
C TYR A 97 10.97 -2.57 -9.24
N PHE A 98 11.98 -3.43 -9.14
CA PHE A 98 12.77 -3.91 -10.26
C PHE A 98 12.90 -5.42 -10.23
N SER A 99 12.90 -6.04 -11.40
CA SER A 99 13.20 -7.44 -11.60
C SER A 99 14.01 -7.62 -12.87
N CYS A 100 15.05 -8.43 -12.81
CA CYS A 100 15.80 -8.86 -13.99
C CYS A 100 16.08 -10.35 -13.94
N SER A 101 16.08 -10.98 -15.12
CA SER A 101 16.43 -12.39 -15.30
C SER A 101 17.38 -12.50 -16.48
N GLN A 102 18.52 -13.17 -16.30
CA GLN A 102 19.51 -13.37 -17.34
C GLN A 102 19.70 -14.85 -17.56
N LEU A 103 19.66 -15.26 -18.82
CA LEU A 103 20.04 -16.60 -19.24
C LEU A 103 21.50 -16.53 -19.71
N SER A 104 22.35 -17.39 -19.16
CA SER A 104 23.74 -17.54 -19.56
C SER A 104 23.86 -18.24 -20.92
N TYR A 105 24.95 -18.00 -21.66
CA TYR A 105 25.17 -18.62 -22.97
C TYR A 105 26.64 -18.94 -23.22
N GLY A 106 26.93 -20.21 -23.51
CA GLY A 106 28.29 -20.68 -23.81
C GLY A 106 29.23 -20.71 -22.59
N GLY A 107 28.68 -20.70 -21.39
CA GLY A 107 29.39 -20.68 -20.10
C GLY A 107 28.55 -19.98 -19.04
N SER A 108 29.17 -19.65 -17.91
CA SER A 108 28.55 -18.89 -16.82
C SER A 108 28.22 -17.45 -17.22
N PHE A 109 27.28 -16.83 -16.50
CA PHE A 109 27.03 -15.39 -16.57
C PHE A 109 26.73 -14.79 -15.19
N HIS A 110 27.65 -13.96 -14.71
CA HIS A 110 27.52 -13.21 -13.47
C HIS A 110 27.02 -11.79 -13.72
N PHE A 111 25.98 -11.39 -13.00
CA PHE A 111 25.43 -10.05 -13.11
C PHE A 111 25.01 -9.47 -11.77
N ILE A 112 24.87 -8.15 -11.74
CA ILE A 112 24.52 -7.40 -10.55
C ILE A 112 23.45 -6.37 -10.88
N LEU A 113 22.48 -6.20 -9.98
CA LEU A 113 21.55 -5.08 -10.01
C LEU A 113 22.20 -3.91 -9.27
N VAL A 114 22.27 -2.74 -9.91
CA VAL A 114 23.01 -1.58 -9.41
C VAL A 114 22.11 -0.36 -9.32
N LYS A 115 22.13 0.31 -8.17
CA LYS A 115 21.61 1.67 -7.96
C LYS A 115 22.77 2.65 -7.97
N ASN A 116 22.83 3.55 -8.94
CA ASN A 116 23.94 4.46 -9.19
C ASN A 116 25.27 3.68 -9.31
N ASN A 117 26.08 3.66 -8.25
CA ASN A 117 27.34 2.92 -8.17
C ASN A 117 27.32 1.82 -7.09
N SER A 118 26.17 1.59 -6.45
CA SER A 118 26.00 0.67 -5.34
C SER A 118 25.29 -0.60 -5.79
N LYS A 119 25.96 -1.74 -5.58
CA LYS A 119 25.38 -3.07 -5.82
C LYS A 119 24.25 -3.36 -4.83
N LEU A 120 23.10 -3.76 -5.36
CA LEU A 120 21.91 -4.15 -4.61
C LEU A 120 21.72 -5.68 -4.55
N GLY A 121 21.97 -6.36 -5.66
CA GLY A 121 21.80 -7.81 -5.75
C GLY A 121 22.82 -8.43 -6.70
N HIS A 122 22.94 -9.74 -6.60
CA HIS A 122 23.84 -10.56 -7.40
C HIS A 122 23.02 -11.71 -7.99
N GLY A 123 23.21 -11.97 -9.26
CA GLY A 123 22.61 -13.07 -9.98
C GLY A 123 23.66 -13.83 -10.77
N TYR A 124 23.38 -15.11 -10.96
CA TYR A 124 24.33 -16.05 -11.53
C TYR A 124 23.57 -17.12 -12.32
N GLY A 125 24.09 -17.46 -13.50
CA GLY A 125 23.83 -18.75 -14.15
C GLY A 125 25.17 -19.45 -14.32
N ASP A 126 25.27 -20.71 -13.91
CA ASP A 126 26.52 -21.47 -13.77
C ASP A 126 27.01 -22.03 -15.10
N GLU A 127 26.11 -22.64 -15.87
CA GLU A 127 26.44 -23.29 -17.14
C GLU A 127 25.77 -22.61 -18.32
N SER A 128 25.90 -23.14 -19.54
CA SER A 128 25.16 -22.62 -20.68
C SER A 128 23.67 -22.96 -20.56
N ILE A 129 22.80 -21.99 -20.83
CA ILE A 129 21.33 -22.15 -20.71
C ILE A 129 20.91 -22.35 -19.24
N ASP A 130 21.54 -21.59 -18.34
CA ASP A 130 21.14 -21.49 -16.95
C ASP A 130 20.71 -20.06 -16.62
N SER A 131 19.76 -19.89 -15.70
CA SER A 131 19.11 -18.61 -15.43
C SER A 131 19.27 -18.16 -13.99
N GLY A 132 19.76 -16.93 -13.83
CA GLY A 132 19.73 -16.21 -12.57
C GLY A 132 18.70 -15.08 -12.62
N SER A 133 18.06 -14.79 -11.50
CA SER A 133 17.19 -13.62 -11.37
C SER A 133 17.48 -12.81 -10.10
N VAL A 134 17.24 -11.50 -10.19
CA VAL A 134 17.36 -10.56 -9.07
C VAL A 134 16.13 -9.66 -9.06
N THR A 135 15.47 -9.60 -7.90
CA THR A 135 14.37 -8.68 -7.62
C THR A 135 14.76 -7.71 -6.51
N GLY A 136 14.25 -6.48 -6.56
CA GLY A 136 14.54 -5.47 -5.55
C GLY A 136 13.48 -4.37 -5.51
N THR A 137 13.06 -4.01 -4.29
CA THR A 137 12.16 -2.88 -4.02
C THR A 137 12.94 -1.77 -3.34
N VAL A 138 13.12 -0.64 -4.01
CA VAL A 138 14.04 0.43 -3.59
C VAL A 138 13.41 1.81 -3.66
N VAL A 139 13.78 2.65 -2.69
CA VAL A 139 13.50 4.08 -2.76
C VAL A 139 14.51 4.74 -3.69
N LEU A 140 14.02 5.47 -4.69
CA LEU A 140 14.83 6.26 -5.60
C LEU A 140 14.49 7.73 -5.44
N ASP A 141 15.52 8.57 -5.40
CA ASP A 141 15.37 10.00 -5.60
C ASP A 141 15.34 10.29 -7.10
N LYS A 142 14.70 11.39 -7.49
CA LYS A 142 14.70 11.87 -8.87
C LYS A 142 16.13 11.99 -9.37
N GLY A 143 16.41 11.34 -10.49
CA GLY A 143 17.72 11.30 -11.11
C GLY A 143 18.57 10.08 -10.75
N ASP A 144 18.21 9.31 -9.71
CA ASP A 144 18.84 8.03 -9.41
C ASP A 144 18.73 7.09 -10.61
N VAL A 145 19.76 6.27 -10.81
CA VAL A 145 19.90 5.37 -11.95
C VAL A 145 19.87 3.92 -11.49
N MET A 146 19.11 3.09 -12.20
CA MET A 146 19.08 1.64 -12.04
C MET A 146 19.59 0.96 -13.31
N SER A 147 20.41 -0.07 -13.15
CA SER A 147 20.94 -0.85 -14.28
C SER A 147 21.32 -2.27 -13.88
N VAL A 148 21.32 -3.17 -14.86
CA VAL A 148 21.92 -4.50 -14.74
C VAL A 148 23.31 -4.44 -15.35
N GLN A 149 24.32 -4.88 -14.61
CA GLN A 149 25.72 -4.87 -15.06
C GLN A 149 26.32 -6.25 -14.94
N HIS A 150 27.25 -6.57 -15.83
CA HIS A 150 28.13 -7.72 -15.65
C HIS A 150 28.96 -7.56 -14.37
N HIS A 151 29.24 -8.67 -13.69
CA HIS A 151 29.97 -8.62 -12.43
C HIS A 151 31.43 -8.18 -12.65
N PRO A 152 31.93 -7.17 -11.91
CA PRO A 152 33.36 -6.86 -11.94
C PRO A 152 34.18 -7.96 -11.23
N GLY A 153 35.24 -8.46 -11.85
CA GLY A 153 36.16 -9.41 -11.22
C GLY A 153 36.13 -10.83 -11.78
N VAL A 154 35.26 -11.08 -12.76
CA VAL A 154 35.31 -12.27 -13.62
C VAL A 154 35.71 -11.89 -15.04
N GLY A 155 36.07 -12.89 -15.85
CA GLY A 155 36.44 -12.73 -17.26
C GLY A 155 35.29 -12.21 -18.13
N ALA A 156 35.51 -12.16 -19.44
CA ALA A 156 34.42 -11.86 -20.35
C ALA A 156 33.45 -13.05 -20.42
N GLU A 157 32.17 -12.80 -20.17
CA GLU A 157 31.09 -13.80 -20.18
C GLU A 157 30.02 -13.39 -21.20
N LYS A 158 29.16 -14.33 -21.60
CA LYS A 158 28.15 -14.06 -22.63
C LYS A 158 26.74 -14.33 -22.09
N VAL A 159 25.89 -13.32 -22.21
CA VAL A 159 24.46 -13.40 -21.89
C VAL A 159 23.66 -13.76 -23.14
N HIS A 160 22.61 -14.55 -22.94
CA HIS A 160 21.72 -15.00 -24.00
C HIS A 160 20.81 -13.87 -24.48
N GLY A 161 20.77 -13.66 -25.80
CA GLY A 161 19.79 -12.79 -26.46
C GLY A 161 18.49 -13.52 -26.70
N ASP A 162 17.86 -13.32 -27.86
CA ASP A 162 16.60 -13.93 -28.27
C ASP A 162 15.49 -13.79 -27.21
N GLU A 163 15.55 -12.69 -26.45
CA GLU A 163 14.55 -12.27 -25.46
C GLU A 163 14.47 -13.13 -24.21
N TYR A 164 15.39 -14.10 -24.04
CA TYR A 164 15.51 -14.89 -22.81
C TYR A 164 15.98 -14.05 -21.61
N SER A 165 16.73 -12.97 -21.87
CA SER A 165 17.26 -12.07 -20.86
C SER A 165 16.48 -10.77 -20.81
N THR A 166 15.95 -10.42 -19.64
CA THR A 166 14.98 -9.34 -19.46
C THR A 166 15.29 -8.43 -18.28
N PHE A 167 14.78 -7.21 -18.35
CA PHE A 167 14.78 -6.23 -17.26
C PHE A 167 13.46 -5.47 -17.25
N THR A 168 12.85 -5.39 -16.07
CA THR A 168 11.59 -4.68 -15.84
C THR A 168 11.67 -3.84 -14.58
N GLY A 169 10.92 -2.76 -14.55
CA GLY A 169 10.74 -1.97 -13.34
C GLY A 169 9.52 -1.07 -13.43
N ALA A 170 8.95 -0.75 -12.26
CA ALA A 170 7.76 0.08 -12.15
C ALA A 170 7.79 0.92 -10.86
N SER A 171 7.27 2.14 -10.94
CA SER A 171 6.91 2.93 -9.75
C SER A 171 5.74 2.26 -9.04
N ILE A 172 5.86 2.04 -7.74
CA ILE A 172 4.76 1.56 -6.90
C ILE A 172 3.92 2.75 -6.44
N PHE A 173 4.56 3.81 -5.95
CA PHE A 173 3.95 5.10 -5.65
C PHE A 173 5.02 6.20 -5.53
N ASP A 174 4.60 7.43 -5.74
CA ASP A 174 5.44 8.62 -5.60
C ASP A 174 5.57 9.01 -4.13
N LEU A 175 6.80 9.28 -3.70
CA LEU A 175 7.08 9.86 -2.39
C LEU A 175 7.18 11.36 -2.60
N GLU A 176 6.06 12.07 -2.46
CA GLU A 176 6.10 13.54 -2.50
C GLU A 176 7.01 14.07 -1.41
N SER A 177 7.94 14.96 -1.77
CA SER A 177 8.73 15.72 -0.82
C SER A 177 7.82 16.74 -0.12
N HIS A 178 7.10 16.33 0.92
CA HIS A 178 6.48 17.29 1.80
C HIS A 178 7.59 17.97 2.61
N THR A 179 7.92 19.21 2.22
CA THR A 179 8.61 20.16 3.10
C THR A 179 7.78 20.28 4.38
N ILE A 180 8.22 19.62 5.44
CA ILE A 180 7.71 19.83 6.79
C ILE A 180 8.22 21.21 7.23
N THR A 181 7.47 22.27 6.92
CA THR A 181 7.57 23.51 7.70
C THR A 181 6.93 23.20 9.04
N GLY A 182 7.76 23.14 10.07
CA GLY A 182 7.38 22.71 11.41
C GLY A 182 6.15 23.46 11.94
N ASP A 183 5.19 22.69 12.43
CA ASP A 183 4.16 23.16 13.35
C ASP A 183 4.20 22.21 14.57
N PRO A 184 4.23 22.71 15.82
CA PRO A 184 4.35 21.86 16.99
C PRO A 184 3.10 21.00 17.22
N VAL A 185 3.35 19.81 17.75
CA VAL A 185 2.37 18.82 18.22
C VAL A 185 1.26 19.49 19.03
N GLY A 186 0.00 19.37 18.57
CA GLY A 186 -1.18 19.73 19.38
C GLY A 186 -2.41 20.30 18.67
N SER A 187 -2.32 20.85 17.45
CA SER A 187 -3.49 21.46 16.77
C SER A 187 -4.04 20.69 15.54
N GLY A 188 -3.42 19.55 15.21
CA GLY A 188 -3.67 18.82 13.95
C GLY A 188 -5.03 18.12 13.82
N ILE A 189 -5.75 17.87 14.92
CA ILE A 189 -7.04 17.17 14.86
C ILE A 189 -8.16 18.11 14.36
N LEU A 190 -8.02 19.43 14.56
CA LEU A 190 -8.99 20.44 14.11
C LEU A 190 -8.71 20.98 12.70
N LYS A 191 -7.46 20.95 12.21
CA LYS A 191 -7.10 21.38 10.85
C LYS A 191 -7.46 20.38 9.74
N SER A 192 -7.72 19.11 10.09
CA SER A 192 -8.18 18.07 9.14
C SER A 192 -9.68 18.18 8.80
N LEU A 193 -10.45 18.96 9.58
CA LEU A 193 -11.88 19.21 9.38
C LEU A 193 -12.14 20.39 8.42
N LYS A 194 -11.31 20.58 7.40
CA LYS A 194 -11.39 21.71 6.45
C LYS A 194 -12.60 21.69 5.50
N ASP A 195 -13.58 20.83 5.74
CA ASP A 195 -14.89 21.00 5.14
C ASP A 195 -15.75 21.86 6.08
N PRO A 196 -15.99 23.15 5.75
CA PRO A 196 -16.83 24.02 6.57
C PRO A 196 -18.23 23.45 6.77
N VAL A 197 -18.69 22.54 5.91
CA VAL A 197 -19.98 21.84 6.05
C VAL A 197 -19.93 20.83 7.20
N ILE A 198 -18.85 20.04 7.33
CA ILE A 198 -18.70 19.03 8.39
C ILE A 198 -18.55 19.69 9.77
N LEU A 199 -17.79 20.78 9.85
CA LEU A 199 -17.62 21.53 11.10
C LEU A 199 -18.94 22.18 11.53
N THR A 200 -19.72 22.71 10.57
CA THR A 200 -21.05 23.27 10.83
C THR A 200 -22.04 22.20 11.28
N ILE A 201 -21.99 20.99 10.71
CA ILE A 201 -22.83 19.86 11.11
C ILE A 201 -22.49 19.38 12.52
N LEU A 202 -21.20 19.26 12.88
CA LEU A 202 -20.79 18.84 14.22
C LEU A 202 -21.19 19.85 15.30
N LEU A 203 -21.08 21.16 15.01
CA LEU A 203 -21.52 22.22 15.90
C LEU A 203 -23.05 22.23 16.06
N LEU A 204 -23.80 22.08 14.96
CA LEU A 204 -25.26 21.96 15.00
C LEU A 204 -25.74 20.74 15.80
N LEU A 205 -25.08 19.58 15.65
CA LEU A 205 -25.43 18.37 16.39
C LEU A 205 -25.12 18.49 17.89
N ALA A 206 -24.00 19.15 18.26
CA ALA A 206 -23.62 19.37 19.64
C ALA A 206 -24.61 20.26 20.42
N ASP A 207 -25.24 21.23 19.74
CA ASP A 207 -26.25 22.11 20.36
C ASP A 207 -27.63 21.45 20.49
N VAL A 208 -27.98 20.54 19.57
CA VAL A 208 -29.32 19.95 19.48
C VAL A 208 -29.46 18.70 20.38
N LEU A 209 -28.43 17.86 20.48
CA LEU A 209 -28.49 16.59 21.22
C LEU A 209 -28.84 16.74 22.72
N PRO A 210 -28.21 17.64 23.49
CA PRO A 210 -28.54 17.81 24.91
C PRO A 210 -29.97 18.33 25.15
N GLN A 211 -30.50 19.12 24.20
CA GLN A 211 -31.84 19.70 24.30
C GLN A 211 -32.93 18.67 24.02
N MET A 212 -32.64 17.66 23.19
CA MET A 212 -33.56 16.56 22.91
C MET A 212 -33.70 15.59 24.10
N ASP A 213 -32.61 15.30 24.81
CA ASP A 213 -32.66 14.48 26.03
C ASP A 213 -33.48 15.17 27.12
N GLN A 214 -33.30 16.48 27.30
CA GLN A 214 -34.09 17.28 28.25
C GLN A 214 -35.58 17.34 27.87
N LEU A 215 -35.92 17.43 26.59
CA LEU A 215 -37.31 17.41 26.13
C LEU A 215 -37.97 16.04 26.30
N SER A 216 -37.24 14.94 26.05
CA SER A 216 -37.77 13.58 26.25
C SER A 216 -38.15 13.34 27.71
N LEU A 217 -37.29 13.81 28.64
CA LEU A 217 -37.53 13.76 30.08
C LEU A 217 -38.66 14.69 30.52
N PHE A 218 -38.76 15.87 29.92
CA PHE A 218 -39.84 16.83 30.18
C PHE A 218 -41.21 16.28 29.76
N PHE A 219 -41.33 15.67 28.57
CA PHE A 219 -42.56 15.03 28.13
C PHE A 219 -42.91 13.78 28.94
N PHE A 220 -41.92 13.00 29.40
CA PHE A 220 -42.15 11.89 30.32
C PHE A 220 -42.73 12.35 31.68
N SER A 221 -42.42 13.57 32.11
CA SER A 221 -42.92 14.17 33.35
C SER A 221 -44.34 14.75 33.25
N LEU A 222 -44.80 15.11 32.05
CA LEU A 222 -46.11 15.72 31.82
C LEU A 222 -47.20 14.65 31.65
N ARG A 223 -47.85 14.25 32.76
CA ARG A 223 -49.10 13.45 32.72
C ARG A 223 -50.33 14.36 32.61
N PHE A 224 -50.88 14.61 31.42
CA PHE A 224 -52.23 15.18 31.25
C PHE A 224 -52.98 14.67 29.99
N LYS A 225 -54.29 14.94 29.95
CA LYS A 225 -55.41 14.08 29.51
C LYS A 225 -55.80 14.04 28.01
N ASP A 226 -55.03 14.60 27.07
CA ASP A 226 -55.34 14.48 25.63
C ASP A 226 -54.33 13.57 24.92
N SER A 227 -54.65 12.26 24.90
CA SER A 227 -53.71 11.20 24.51
C SER A 227 -53.30 11.26 23.05
N GLU A 228 -54.15 11.78 22.16
CA GLU A 228 -53.90 11.72 20.71
C GLU A 228 -52.81 12.71 20.26
N LEU A 229 -52.93 13.99 20.65
CA LEU A 229 -51.97 15.04 20.27
C LEU A 229 -50.61 14.82 20.93
N MET A 230 -50.58 14.35 22.18
CA MET A 230 -49.36 14.02 22.89
C MET A 230 -48.69 12.77 22.31
N ASN A 231 -49.46 11.75 21.92
CA ASN A 231 -48.91 10.60 21.20
C ASN A 231 -48.34 11.00 19.84
N GLN A 232 -48.99 11.91 19.11
CA GLN A 232 -48.44 12.43 17.84
C GLN A 232 -47.15 13.22 18.05
N LEU A 233 -47.08 14.06 19.09
CA LEU A 233 -45.89 14.86 19.41
C LEU A 233 -44.73 13.99 19.93
N ALA A 234 -45.02 13.02 20.80
CA ALA A 234 -44.05 12.04 21.28
C ALA A 234 -43.56 11.15 20.13
N LEU A 235 -44.45 10.73 19.22
CA LEU A 235 -44.10 9.95 18.04
C LEU A 235 -43.25 10.74 17.05
N MET A 236 -43.54 12.03 16.84
CA MET A 236 -42.70 12.91 16.03
C MET A 236 -41.31 13.11 16.66
N THR A 237 -41.25 13.31 17.97
CA THR A 237 -39.99 13.46 18.71
C THR A 237 -39.16 12.17 18.64
N TYR A 238 -39.79 11.01 18.85
CA TYR A 238 -39.13 9.70 18.73
C TYR A 238 -38.63 9.42 17.31
N ARG A 239 -39.46 9.71 16.28
CA ARG A 239 -39.05 9.59 14.88
C ARG A 239 -37.86 10.51 14.56
N SER A 240 -37.84 11.73 15.09
CA SER A 240 -36.74 12.66 14.89
C SER A 240 -35.42 12.18 15.53
N ALA A 241 -35.47 11.55 16.71
CA ALA A 241 -34.30 10.97 17.37
C ALA A 241 -33.75 9.74 16.62
N SER A 242 -34.63 8.85 16.14
CA SER A 242 -34.23 7.67 15.35
C SER A 242 -33.57 8.05 14.02
N ILE A 243 -34.03 9.13 13.39
CA ILE A 243 -33.41 9.67 12.18
C ILE A 243 -32.02 10.23 12.49
N MET A 244 -31.87 10.92 13.63
CA MET A 244 -30.60 11.51 14.06
C MET A 244 -29.53 10.44 14.36
N GLU A 245 -29.90 9.34 15.01
CA GLU A 245 -29.01 8.18 15.24
C GLU A 245 -28.58 7.50 13.92
N SER A 246 -29.53 7.31 13.00
CA SER A 246 -29.25 6.75 11.68
C SER A 246 -28.29 7.64 10.88
N LEU A 247 -28.43 8.97 11.01
CA LEU A 247 -27.53 9.96 10.42
C LEU A 247 -26.14 9.95 11.06
N LEU A 248 -26.04 9.85 12.39
CA LEU A 248 -24.76 9.76 13.09
C LEU A 248 -23.99 8.50 12.68
N LYS A 249 -24.69 7.39 12.47
CA LYS A 249 -24.11 6.15 11.96
C LYS A 249 -23.59 6.33 10.54
N LEU A 250 -24.39 6.93 9.64
CA LEU A 250 -23.99 7.18 8.26
C LEU A 250 -22.76 8.12 8.17
N VAL A 251 -22.71 9.18 8.98
CA VAL A 251 -21.55 10.10 9.04
C VAL A 251 -20.29 9.36 9.51
N LYS A 252 -20.40 8.48 10.51
CA LYS A 252 -19.27 7.64 10.97
C LYS A 252 -18.79 6.67 9.89
N GLU A 253 -19.71 6.05 9.14
CA GLU A 253 -19.39 5.15 8.03
C GLU A 253 -18.70 5.91 6.87
N ILE A 254 -19.18 7.12 6.53
CA ILE A 254 -18.56 8.00 5.53
C ILE A 254 -17.16 8.46 5.98
N GLN A 255 -16.99 8.81 7.26
CA GLN A 255 -15.68 9.18 7.82
C GLN A 255 -14.66 8.03 7.80
N GLN A 256 -15.11 6.78 7.95
CA GLN A 256 -14.23 5.61 7.82
C GLN A 256 -13.83 5.37 6.36
N HIS A 257 -14.76 5.55 5.41
CA HIS A 257 -14.50 5.33 3.99
C HIS A 257 -13.50 6.34 3.41
N GLY A 258 -13.60 7.63 3.78
CA GLY A 258 -12.68 8.69 3.32
C GLY A 258 -11.24 8.58 3.84
N ARG A 259 -11.02 7.94 5.01
CA ARG A 259 -9.65 7.73 5.56
C ARG A 259 -8.87 6.65 4.81
N SER A 260 -9.55 5.65 4.25
CA SER A 260 -8.89 4.48 3.66
C SER A 260 -8.04 4.80 2.43
N CYS A 261 -8.35 5.86 1.68
CA CYS A 261 -7.66 6.17 0.43
C CYS A 261 -6.44 7.10 0.61
N GLU A 262 -6.44 7.96 1.63
CA GLU A 262 -5.29 8.84 1.92
C GLU A 262 -4.20 8.17 2.78
N ASP A 263 -4.55 7.19 3.62
CA ASP A 263 -3.61 6.61 4.59
C ASP A 263 -2.52 5.74 3.94
N HIS A 264 -2.85 5.00 2.88
CA HIS A 264 -1.90 4.10 2.21
C HIS A 264 -0.81 4.83 1.41
N LYS A 265 -1.07 6.06 0.95
CA LYS A 265 -0.04 6.91 0.31
C LYS A 265 0.90 7.56 1.35
N LYS A 266 0.42 7.76 2.58
CA LYS A 266 1.20 8.40 3.66
C LYS A 266 2.08 7.42 4.43
N ASN A 267 1.69 6.15 4.51
CA ASN A 267 2.40 5.11 5.28
C ASN A 267 2.68 3.84 4.45
N PRO A 268 3.61 3.90 3.49
CA PRO A 268 3.93 2.73 2.68
C PRO A 268 4.61 1.62 3.47
N VAL A 269 4.30 0.38 3.08
CA VAL A 269 4.87 -0.83 3.68
C VAL A 269 5.60 -1.61 2.59
N ALA A 270 6.92 -1.64 2.67
CA ALA A 270 7.76 -2.34 1.72
C ALA A 270 9.11 -2.64 2.32
N PHE A 271 9.68 -3.80 2.01
CA PHE A 271 11.05 -4.12 2.38
C PHE A 271 11.78 -4.80 1.24
N TYR A 272 13.11 -4.67 1.28
CA TYR A 272 14.03 -5.43 0.45
C TYR A 272 15.26 -5.73 1.31
N ALA A 273 15.56 -7.01 1.47
CA ALA A 273 16.66 -7.50 2.29
C ALA A 273 17.40 -8.63 1.57
N GLY A 274 18.69 -8.79 1.90
CA GLY A 274 19.55 -9.83 1.33
C GLY A 274 20.48 -10.43 2.38
N LEU A 275 21.07 -11.58 2.04
CA LEU A 275 22.13 -12.21 2.83
C LEU A 275 23.48 -11.57 2.48
N THR A 276 24.35 -11.39 3.48
CA THR A 276 25.73 -10.89 3.27
C THR A 276 26.79 -11.97 3.29
N LYS A 277 26.44 -13.17 3.74
CA LYS A 277 27.36 -14.29 3.97
C LYS A 277 26.68 -15.61 3.67
N TYR A 278 27.51 -16.61 3.36
CA TYR A 278 27.08 -18.00 3.32
C TYR A 278 26.39 -18.36 4.65
N THR A 279 25.22 -18.97 4.52
CA THR A 279 24.41 -19.36 5.67
C THR A 279 24.08 -20.83 5.55
N THR A 280 24.61 -21.63 6.48
CA THR A 280 24.22 -23.03 6.63
C THR A 280 22.92 -23.10 7.40
N LEU A 281 21.91 -23.73 6.82
CA LEU A 281 20.58 -23.88 7.39
C LEU A 281 20.37 -25.33 7.81
N SER A 282 19.58 -25.54 8.87
CA SER A 282 19.23 -26.88 9.35
C SER A 282 17.78 -26.95 9.81
N GLY A 283 17.13 -28.09 9.64
CA GLY A 283 15.71 -28.24 9.97
C GLY A 283 14.83 -27.21 9.24
N SER A 284 13.68 -26.86 9.81
CA SER A 284 12.78 -25.82 9.25
C SER A 284 13.17 -24.40 9.68
N GLN A 285 14.47 -24.08 9.69
CA GLN A 285 14.98 -22.80 10.16
C GLN A 285 14.49 -21.63 9.29
N THR A 286 14.05 -20.55 9.94
CA THR A 286 13.77 -19.27 9.26
C THR A 286 15.07 -18.65 8.76
N ILE A 287 15.09 -18.26 7.49
CA ILE A 287 16.21 -17.58 6.86
C ILE A 287 16.16 -16.11 7.25
N VAL A 288 17.22 -15.62 7.89
CA VAL A 288 17.33 -14.24 8.35
C VAL A 288 18.18 -13.44 7.36
N PHE A 289 17.55 -12.55 6.60
CA PHE A 289 18.23 -11.66 5.67
C PHE A 289 18.77 -10.44 6.44
N ASP A 290 20.07 -10.45 6.68
CA ASP A 290 20.71 -9.53 7.63
C ASP A 290 20.92 -8.11 7.07
N LYS A 291 21.02 -7.97 5.75
CA LYS A 291 21.22 -6.66 5.12
C LYS A 291 19.90 -6.11 4.61
N ILE A 292 19.51 -4.98 5.18
CA ILE A 292 18.32 -4.22 4.79
C ILE A 292 18.70 -3.16 3.77
N TYR A 293 18.05 -3.15 2.61
CA TYR A 293 18.14 -2.09 1.60
C TYR A 293 16.97 -1.11 1.72
N THR A 294 15.77 -1.62 1.99
CA THR A 294 14.54 -0.85 2.21
C THR A 294 13.74 -1.50 3.33
N ASN A 295 13.11 -0.72 4.21
CA ASN A 295 12.19 -1.23 5.25
C ASN A 295 11.14 -0.16 5.63
N LEU A 296 10.39 0.33 4.65
CA LEU A 296 9.29 1.28 4.88
C LEU A 296 8.19 0.61 5.72
N GLY A 297 7.67 1.34 6.71
CA GLY A 297 6.74 0.80 7.71
C GLY A 297 7.39 -0.10 8.76
N GLN A 298 8.70 -0.37 8.68
CA GLN A 298 9.47 -1.16 9.65
C GLN A 298 8.83 -2.52 9.97
N ALA A 299 8.21 -3.12 8.96
CA ALA A 299 7.43 -4.36 9.11
C ALA A 299 8.30 -5.63 9.00
N TYR A 300 9.52 -5.51 8.45
CA TYR A 300 10.50 -6.59 8.43
C TYR A 300 11.49 -6.46 9.59
N ASP A 301 11.69 -7.56 10.32
CA ASP A 301 12.65 -7.67 11.41
C ASP A 301 13.87 -8.51 10.98
N SER A 302 15.02 -7.86 10.80
CA SER A 302 16.28 -8.50 10.39
C SER A 302 16.96 -9.31 11.49
N SER A 303 16.43 -9.31 12.72
CA SER A 303 16.91 -10.21 13.79
C SER A 303 16.21 -11.57 13.76
N SER A 304 14.97 -11.62 13.26
CA SER A 304 14.15 -12.83 13.22
C SER A 304 13.84 -13.36 11.82
N GLY A 305 14.08 -12.57 10.76
CA GLY A 305 13.80 -12.94 9.37
C GLY A 305 12.32 -12.86 9.00
N LYS A 306 11.50 -12.17 9.83
CA LYS A 306 10.04 -12.18 9.73
C LYS A 306 9.51 -10.82 9.30
N PHE A 307 8.55 -10.86 8.39
CA PHE A 307 7.67 -9.75 8.08
C PHE A 307 6.38 -9.90 8.89
N ARG A 308 5.94 -8.84 9.57
CA ARG A 308 4.63 -8.78 10.25
C ARG A 308 3.76 -7.72 9.57
N ALA A 309 2.62 -8.12 9.02
CA ALA A 309 1.71 -7.21 8.34
C ALA A 309 1.21 -6.12 9.32
N PRO A 310 1.55 -4.82 9.10
CA PRO A 310 1.11 -3.77 10.01
C PRO A 310 -0.35 -3.36 9.78
N VAL A 311 -0.90 -3.69 8.61
CA VAL A 311 -2.27 -3.40 8.16
C VAL A 311 -2.81 -4.54 7.32
N ASN A 312 -4.14 -4.69 7.27
CA ASN A 312 -4.79 -5.62 6.35
C ASN A 312 -4.53 -5.18 4.91
N GLY A 313 -4.25 -6.11 4.00
CA GLY A 313 -4.02 -5.75 2.61
C GLY A 313 -3.57 -6.90 1.71
N LEU A 314 -3.45 -6.57 0.43
CA LEU A 314 -2.83 -7.43 -0.57
C LEU A 314 -1.33 -7.13 -0.63
N TYR A 315 -0.51 -8.14 -0.39
CA TYR A 315 0.95 -8.02 -0.37
C TYR A 315 1.57 -8.87 -1.48
N TYR A 316 2.66 -8.38 -2.06
CA TYR A 316 3.49 -9.12 -3.02
C TYR A 316 4.83 -9.48 -2.38
N PHE A 317 5.23 -10.75 -2.47
CA PHE A 317 6.52 -11.23 -2.02
C PHE A 317 7.28 -11.85 -3.18
N ALA A 318 8.57 -11.54 -3.27
CA ALA A 318 9.52 -12.18 -4.16
C ALA A 318 10.76 -12.58 -3.34
N CYS A 319 11.31 -13.76 -3.61
CA CYS A 319 12.51 -14.25 -2.97
C CYS A 319 13.28 -15.12 -3.97
N SER A 320 14.58 -14.86 -4.08
CA SER A 320 15.52 -15.64 -4.90
C SER A 320 16.71 -16.03 -4.02
N LEU A 321 17.07 -17.30 -4.02
CA LEU A 321 18.17 -17.86 -3.24
C LEU A 321 19.06 -18.70 -4.15
N LEU A 322 20.37 -18.53 -4.00
CA LEU A 322 21.40 -19.30 -4.69
C LEU A 322 21.94 -20.37 -3.75
N SER A 323 21.95 -21.63 -4.19
CA SER A 323 22.60 -22.70 -3.44
C SER A 323 24.12 -22.57 -3.57
N ALA A 324 24.83 -22.70 -2.45
CA ALA A 324 26.29 -22.78 -2.48
C ALA A 324 26.78 -24.22 -2.73
N TYR A 325 26.06 -25.21 -2.19
CA TYR A 325 26.47 -26.61 -2.20
C TYR A 325 25.25 -27.52 -2.24
N GLY A 326 25.09 -28.24 -3.35
CA GLY A 326 24.07 -29.26 -3.53
C GLY A 326 22.63 -28.73 -3.61
N PRO A 327 21.64 -29.64 -3.65
CA PRO A 327 20.23 -29.26 -3.73
C PRO A 327 19.81 -28.49 -2.49
N PHE A 328 18.99 -27.46 -2.71
CA PHE A 328 18.48 -26.60 -1.66
C PHE A 328 17.00 -26.31 -1.86
N HIS A 329 16.23 -26.54 -0.80
CA HIS A 329 14.79 -26.29 -0.81
C HIS A 329 14.42 -25.23 0.22
N PHE A 330 13.53 -24.33 -0.18
CA PHE A 330 12.97 -23.33 0.72
C PHE A 330 11.50 -23.11 0.45
N ILE A 331 10.82 -22.54 1.44
CA ILE A 331 9.38 -22.28 1.39
C ILE A 331 9.08 -20.86 1.86
N LEU A 332 8.11 -20.24 1.19
CA LEU A 332 7.45 -19.04 1.71
C LEU A 332 6.31 -19.48 2.63
N VAL A 333 6.25 -18.94 3.84
CA VAL A 333 5.32 -19.40 4.88
C VAL A 333 4.51 -18.22 5.41
N LYS A 334 3.19 -18.37 5.52
CA LYS A 334 2.26 -17.46 6.22
C LYS A 334 1.71 -18.16 7.47
N ASN A 335 1.96 -17.62 8.67
CA ASN A 335 1.45 -18.17 9.94
C ASN A 335 1.62 -19.71 10.07
N ASN A 336 2.80 -20.23 9.67
CA ASN A 336 3.14 -21.66 9.61
C ASN A 336 2.51 -22.48 8.46
N ASN A 337 1.70 -21.87 7.60
CA ASN A 337 1.20 -22.50 6.38
C ASN A 337 2.13 -22.23 5.20
N LYS A 338 2.54 -23.28 4.50
CA LYS A 338 3.33 -23.19 3.27
C LYS A 338 2.50 -22.51 2.17
N LEU A 339 3.02 -21.44 1.60
CA LEU A 339 2.44 -20.72 0.46
C LEU A 339 3.06 -21.16 -0.87
N SER A 340 4.37 -21.32 -0.91
CA SER A 340 5.12 -21.63 -2.12
C SER A 340 6.40 -22.42 -1.80
N HIS A 341 7.03 -22.99 -2.83
CA HIS A 341 8.22 -23.81 -2.76
C HIS A 341 9.23 -23.37 -3.81
N GLY A 342 10.45 -23.08 -3.37
CA GLY A 342 11.61 -22.82 -4.22
C GLY A 342 12.62 -23.95 -4.11
N TYR A 343 13.30 -24.22 -5.19
CA TYR A 343 14.27 -25.31 -5.34
C TYR A 343 15.44 -24.85 -6.20
N GLY A 344 16.66 -25.18 -5.79
CA GLY A 344 17.83 -25.26 -6.67
C GLY A 344 18.36 -26.69 -6.61
N ASP A 345 18.69 -27.27 -7.76
CA ASP A 345 18.99 -28.69 -7.94
C ASP A 345 20.42 -29.05 -7.53
N GLU A 346 21.35 -28.11 -7.76
CA GLU A 346 22.76 -28.36 -7.57
C GLU A 346 23.49 -27.16 -6.95
N SER A 347 24.81 -27.30 -6.85
CA SER A 347 25.66 -26.20 -6.37
C SER A 347 25.60 -25.07 -7.39
N SER A 348 25.54 -23.83 -6.90
CA SER A 348 25.45 -22.64 -7.74
C SER A 348 24.17 -22.50 -8.57
N ASP A 349 23.14 -23.30 -8.30
CA ASP A 349 21.82 -23.15 -8.91
C ASP A 349 20.90 -22.26 -8.06
N SER A 350 19.95 -21.58 -8.69
CA SER A 350 19.06 -20.61 -8.06
C SER A 350 17.60 -21.05 -8.03
N GLY A 351 16.98 -20.96 -6.86
CA GLY A 351 15.54 -21.11 -6.68
C GLY A 351 14.88 -19.76 -6.46
N SER A 352 13.74 -19.52 -7.13
CA SER A 352 12.97 -18.28 -6.96
C SER A 352 11.49 -18.56 -6.71
N VAL A 353 10.88 -17.78 -5.82
CA VAL A 353 9.44 -17.80 -5.55
C VAL A 353 8.89 -16.38 -5.58
N THR A 354 7.73 -16.21 -6.20
CA THR A 354 6.97 -14.96 -6.15
C THR A 354 5.51 -15.26 -5.88
N GLY A 355 4.82 -14.41 -5.15
CA GLY A 355 3.39 -14.60 -4.88
C GLY A 355 2.71 -13.39 -4.31
N THR A 356 1.43 -13.27 -4.63
CA THR A 356 0.53 -12.26 -4.05
C THR A 356 -0.34 -12.92 -3.00
N VAL A 357 -0.41 -12.35 -1.80
CA VAL A 357 -1.12 -12.92 -0.65
C VAL A 357 -1.91 -11.84 0.08
N ILE A 358 -3.15 -12.17 0.47
CA ILE A 358 -3.94 -11.33 1.38
C ILE A 358 -3.47 -11.61 2.80
N LEU A 359 -3.04 -10.56 3.50
CA LEU A 359 -2.65 -10.62 4.90
C LEU A 359 -3.61 -9.77 5.73
N ASP A 360 -4.05 -10.34 6.85
CA ASP A 360 -4.63 -9.56 7.93
C ASP A 360 -3.51 -8.96 8.77
N LYS A 361 -3.82 -7.89 9.49
CA LYS A 361 -2.90 -7.27 10.43
C LYS A 361 -2.38 -8.34 11.40
N ASP A 362 -1.08 -8.26 11.67
CA ASP A 362 -0.29 -9.15 12.51
C ASP A 362 0.01 -10.54 11.92
N ASP A 363 -0.51 -10.87 10.73
CA ASP A 363 -0.05 -12.05 9.99
C ASP A 363 1.46 -11.97 9.75
N VAL A 364 2.13 -13.12 9.90
CA VAL A 364 3.58 -13.24 9.77
C VAL A 364 3.93 -14.00 8.51
N VAL A 365 4.80 -13.40 7.69
CA VAL A 365 5.42 -14.04 6.53
C VAL A 365 6.91 -14.23 6.77
N SER A 366 7.43 -15.40 6.39
CA SER A 366 8.86 -15.72 6.49
C SER A 366 9.29 -16.68 5.40
N VAL A 367 10.60 -16.69 5.11
CA VAL A 367 11.22 -17.70 4.25
C VAL A 367 11.91 -18.72 5.16
N GLN A 368 11.68 -20.00 4.91
CA GLN A 368 12.23 -21.07 5.74
C GLN A 368 12.93 -22.12 4.86
N HIS A 369 14.02 -22.69 5.37
CA HIS A 369 14.58 -23.91 4.81
C HIS A 369 13.56 -25.04 4.89
N ASN A 370 13.49 -25.87 3.85
CA ASN A 370 12.59 -27.02 3.80
C ASN A 370 13.41 -28.32 3.76
N PRO A 371 13.60 -29.01 4.90
CA PRO A 371 14.47 -30.18 4.97
C PRO A 371 13.83 -31.47 4.43
N VAL A 372 12.56 -31.46 4.02
CA VAL A 372 11.75 -32.66 3.71
C VAL A 372 11.41 -32.76 2.21
N ALA A 373 12.30 -32.30 1.35
CA ALA A 373 12.19 -32.55 -0.08
C ALA A 373 13.36 -33.40 -0.56
#